data_AF-A0A257YKR8-F1
#
_entry.id   AF-A0A257YKR8-F1
#
_cell.length_a   1.000
_cell.length_b   1.000
_cell.length_c   1.000
_cell.angle_alpha   90.00
_cell.angle_beta   90.00
_cell.angle_gamma   90.00
#
_symmetry.space_group_name_H-M   'P 1'
#
loop_
_entity.id
_entity.type
_entity.pdbx_description
1 polymer ?
#
loop_
_entity_poly.entity_id
_entity_poly.type
_entity_poly.pdbx_seq_one_letter_code
_entity_poly.pdbx_strand_id
1 'polypeptide(L)'
;MLHKAWPIAVALAWLVAGPLRAQEAPAEMPLVTGGTAEDAAAPVTAEDVVAAAAERLRPPGVPRPCPQSESGVIVVCAQDDEETQRVDSSSDQAIAAGQAVSDGKPRAPDVFGIPSGGVTIRMGSPPPQVFMIDLKAIPEAPPGSDAARFAEDAVPAPPAAESAE
;
A
#
# COMPACT_ATOMS: atom_id res chain seq x y z
N MET A 1 36.71 8.45 26.89
CA MET A 1 36.46 9.78 27.47
C MET A 1 37.71 10.62 27.30
N LEU A 2 37.80 11.47 26.27
CA LEU A 2 38.70 12.62 26.21
C LEU A 2 38.52 13.37 24.88
N HIS A 3 38.43 14.71 25.00
CA HIS A 3 38.65 15.75 23.98
C HIS A 3 37.49 15.98 22.99
N LYS A 4 37.03 17.19 22.69
CA LYS A 4 37.44 18.55 23.10
C LYS A 4 36.33 19.49 22.59
N ALA A 5 35.90 20.44 23.41
CA ALA A 5 35.18 21.62 22.97
C ALA A 5 36.13 22.61 22.26
N TRP A 6 35.69 23.30 21.21
CA TRP A 6 35.94 24.74 21.06
C TRP A 6 34.91 25.43 20.11
N PRO A 7 34.31 26.57 20.51
CA PRO A 7 33.31 27.37 19.78
C PRO A 7 33.82 28.54 18.87
N ILE A 8 32.98 28.96 17.92
CA ILE A 8 32.69 30.34 17.45
C ILE A 8 33.84 31.36 17.27
N ALA A 9 34.02 31.85 16.03
CA ALA A 9 34.31 33.24 15.64
C ALA A 9 34.15 33.35 14.10
N VAL A 10 33.13 34.02 13.54
CA VAL A 10 32.99 35.47 13.22
C VAL A 10 34.01 36.03 12.22
N ALA A 11 33.45 36.70 11.20
CA ALA A 11 34.03 37.62 10.21
C ALA A 11 34.83 36.96 9.07
N LEU A 12 34.70 37.37 7.79
CA LEU A 12 34.68 38.74 7.31
C LEU A 12 34.06 38.78 5.90
N ALA A 13 33.13 39.70 5.67
CA ALA A 13 32.61 40.06 4.37
C ALA A 13 33.69 40.82 3.58
N TRP A 14 33.88 40.47 2.30
CA TRP A 14 34.51 41.34 1.31
C TRP A 14 33.59 41.44 0.10
N LEU A 15 32.96 42.61 -0.01
CA LEU A 15 32.33 43.13 -1.23
C LEU A 15 33.42 43.34 -2.28
N VAL A 16 33.28 42.73 -3.45
CA VAL A 16 33.94 43.18 -4.68
C VAL A 16 32.89 43.95 -5.48
N ALA A 17 33.12 45.25 -5.61
CA ALA A 17 32.37 46.15 -6.47
C ALA A 17 32.80 45.95 -7.93
N GLY A 18 31.84 45.63 -8.81
CA GLY A 18 32.00 45.66 -10.26
C GLY A 18 30.88 46.48 -10.89
N PRO A 19 31.15 47.36 -11.88
CA PRO A 19 30.14 48.21 -12.48
C PRO A 19 29.49 47.47 -13.65
N LEU A 20 28.21 47.10 -13.54
CA LEU A 20 27.45 46.64 -14.70
C LEU A 20 26.22 47.51 -14.92
N ARG A 21 26.05 47.85 -16.19
CA ARG A 21 25.25 48.96 -16.71
C ARG A 21 23.76 48.79 -16.43
N ALA A 22 23.11 49.90 -16.16
CA ALA A 22 21.68 50.08 -16.34
C ALA A 22 21.30 49.83 -17.81
N GLN A 23 20.37 48.91 -18.04
CA GLN A 23 19.53 48.86 -19.24
C GLN A 23 18.10 48.79 -18.73
N GLU A 24 17.35 49.81 -19.11
CA GLU A 24 15.96 50.06 -18.77
C GLU A 24 15.04 49.48 -19.86
N ALA A 25 13.85 49.07 -19.43
CA ALA A 25 12.64 48.79 -20.21
C ALA A 25 12.54 47.44 -20.96
N PRO A 26 11.32 47.05 -21.37
CA PRO A 26 10.14 46.84 -20.53
C PRO A 26 9.58 45.41 -20.70
N ALA A 27 8.63 45.05 -19.83
CA ALA A 27 7.85 43.83 -19.94
C ALA A 27 7.03 43.83 -21.25
N GLU A 28 7.47 43.04 -22.23
CA GLU A 28 6.64 42.63 -23.37
C GLU A 28 6.38 41.13 -23.22
N MET A 29 5.15 40.79 -22.81
CA MET A 29 4.65 39.44 -22.98
C MET A 29 4.53 39.18 -24.49
N PRO A 30 5.03 38.07 -25.04
CA PRO A 30 4.68 37.70 -26.39
C PRO A 30 3.20 37.32 -26.40
N LEU A 31 2.39 38.25 -26.92
CA LEU A 31 1.09 38.00 -27.48
C LEU A 31 1.22 36.82 -28.45
N VAL A 32 0.62 35.68 -28.10
CA VAL A 32 0.50 34.56 -29.04
C VAL A 32 -0.39 35.05 -30.18
N THR A 33 0.24 35.40 -31.29
CA THR A 33 -0.43 35.78 -32.53
C THR A 33 0.06 34.85 -33.63
N GLY A 34 -0.89 34.42 -34.45
CA GLY A 34 -0.60 33.81 -35.74
C GLY A 34 -0.32 32.31 -35.68
N GLY A 35 -1.38 31.52 -35.84
CA GLY A 35 -1.25 30.28 -36.58
C GLY A 35 -0.72 30.60 -37.97
N THR A 36 0.34 29.91 -38.37
CA THR A 36 0.75 29.79 -39.76
C THR A 36 0.12 28.53 -40.33
N ALA A 37 -0.85 28.73 -41.22
CA ALA A 37 -1.31 27.70 -42.13
C ALA A 37 -0.16 27.37 -43.09
N GLU A 38 0.46 26.22 -42.92
CA GLU A 38 0.55 25.15 -43.92
C GLU A 38 1.29 23.97 -43.29
N ASP A 39 0.55 23.13 -42.59
CA ASP A 39 0.69 21.70 -42.81
C ASP A 39 -0.71 21.28 -43.22
N ALA A 40 -0.87 20.66 -44.38
CA ALA A 40 -2.09 19.98 -44.73
C ALA A 40 -2.24 18.82 -43.73
N ALA A 41 -2.70 19.16 -42.52
CA ALA A 41 -2.66 18.29 -41.37
C ALA A 41 -3.45 17.05 -41.74
N ALA A 42 -2.74 15.94 -41.93
CA ALA A 42 -3.35 14.63 -41.87
C ALA A 42 -4.24 14.62 -40.61
N PRO A 43 -5.46 14.07 -40.69
CA PRO A 43 -6.34 14.07 -39.54
C PRO A 43 -5.59 13.45 -38.36
N VAL A 44 -5.37 14.24 -37.29
CA VAL A 44 -4.71 13.74 -36.08
C VAL A 44 -5.49 12.54 -35.61
N THR A 45 -4.83 11.39 -35.59
CA THR A 45 -5.46 10.13 -35.22
C THR A 45 -5.46 9.96 -33.71
N ALA A 46 -6.28 9.04 -33.20
CA ALA A 46 -6.28 8.75 -31.76
C ALA A 46 -4.91 8.18 -31.32
N GLU A 47 -4.27 7.43 -32.21
CA GLU A 47 -2.95 6.83 -32.05
C GLU A 47 -1.87 7.90 -31.88
N ASP A 48 -1.93 8.99 -32.65
CA ASP A 48 -0.98 10.11 -32.54
C ASP A 48 -1.08 10.81 -31.18
N VAL A 49 -2.31 10.99 -30.69
CA VAL A 49 -2.54 11.61 -29.37
C VAL A 49 -2.03 10.71 -28.25
N VAL A 50 -2.26 9.39 -28.36
CA VAL A 50 -1.77 8.41 -27.38
C VAL A 50 -0.25 8.35 -27.40
N ALA A 51 0.39 8.33 -28.57
CA ALA A 51 1.84 8.33 -28.70
C ALA A 51 2.46 9.60 -28.08
N ALA A 52 1.87 10.77 -28.35
CA ALA A 52 2.32 12.03 -27.78
C ALA A 52 2.13 12.09 -26.25
N ALA A 53 1.05 11.51 -25.73
CA ALA A 53 0.81 11.41 -24.29
C ALA A 53 1.78 10.43 -23.61
N ALA A 54 2.05 9.28 -24.23
CA ALA A 54 3.01 8.30 -23.75
C ALA A 54 4.43 8.88 -23.66
N GLU A 55 4.82 9.74 -24.62
CA GLU A 55 6.10 10.45 -24.57
C GLU A 55 6.16 11.46 -23.42
N ARG A 56 5.08 12.22 -23.19
CA ARG A 56 5.01 13.24 -22.13
C ARG A 56 4.87 12.68 -20.72
N LEU A 57 4.18 11.55 -20.57
CA LEU A 57 3.86 10.92 -19.29
C LEU A 57 4.72 9.68 -19.02
N ARG A 58 5.89 9.57 -19.66
CA ARG A 58 6.76 8.41 -19.51
C ARG A 58 7.16 8.19 -18.03
N PRO A 59 7.03 6.97 -17.50
CA PRO A 59 7.51 6.65 -16.16
C PRO A 59 9.02 6.89 -16.02
N PRO A 60 9.50 7.39 -14.86
CA PRO A 60 10.92 7.52 -14.62
C PRO A 60 11.61 6.15 -14.67
N GLY A 61 12.74 6.07 -15.36
CA GLY A 61 13.55 4.84 -15.46
C GLY A 61 13.27 3.98 -16.70
N VAL A 62 12.31 4.33 -17.55
CA VAL A 62 12.13 3.66 -18.86
C VAL A 62 13.03 4.33 -19.91
N PRO A 63 14.00 3.63 -20.51
CA PRO A 63 14.87 4.21 -21.54
C PRO A 63 14.10 4.55 -22.83
N ARG A 64 14.61 5.53 -23.59
CA ARG A 64 14.07 5.82 -24.92
C ARG A 64 14.75 4.93 -25.96
N PRO A 65 14.02 4.46 -26.99
CA PRO A 65 14.63 3.72 -28.09
C PRO A 65 15.74 4.53 -28.74
N CYS A 66 16.85 3.88 -29.01
CA CYS A 66 17.99 4.52 -29.64
C CYS A 66 17.73 4.72 -31.14
N PRO A 67 17.84 5.96 -31.64
CA PRO A 67 17.70 6.19 -33.07
C PRO A 67 18.86 5.53 -33.82
N GLN A 68 18.58 5.03 -35.02
CA GLN A 68 19.60 4.46 -35.88
C GLN A 68 20.58 5.56 -36.32
N SER A 69 21.88 5.26 -36.30
CA SER A 69 22.88 6.23 -36.74
C SER A 69 22.83 6.43 -38.26
N GLU A 70 22.88 7.68 -38.68
CA GLU A 70 23.11 8.07 -40.07
C GLU A 70 24.60 8.29 -40.32
N SER A 71 25.05 8.20 -41.57
CA SER A 71 26.47 8.31 -41.92
C SER A 71 27.05 9.67 -41.49
N GLY A 72 28.17 9.63 -40.75
CA GLY A 72 28.85 10.84 -40.28
C GLY A 72 28.31 11.41 -38.96
N VAL A 73 27.30 10.79 -38.33
CA VAL A 73 26.79 11.19 -37.01
C VAL A 73 27.05 10.10 -35.97
N ILE A 74 27.68 10.47 -34.85
CA ILE A 74 27.84 9.58 -33.71
C ILE A 74 26.62 9.73 -32.82
N VAL A 75 25.77 8.71 -32.79
CA VAL A 75 24.65 8.61 -31.84
C VAL A 75 25.18 7.92 -30.57
N VAL A 76 25.25 8.67 -29.47
CA VAL A 76 25.59 8.11 -28.15
C VAL A 76 24.31 7.84 -27.39
N CYS A 77 24.15 6.58 -27.02
CA CYS A 77 22.92 6.05 -26.45
C CYS A 77 23.24 5.23 -25.20
N ALA A 78 22.31 5.19 -24.25
CA ALA A 78 22.43 4.27 -23.12
C ALA A 78 22.29 2.83 -23.63
N GLN A 79 23.12 1.93 -23.12
CA GLN A 79 23.06 0.52 -23.46
C GLN A 79 21.83 -0.09 -22.77
N ASP A 80 20.92 -0.66 -23.56
CA ASP A 80 19.69 -1.27 -23.07
C ASP A 80 19.96 -2.75 -22.72
N ASP A 81 20.69 -2.95 -21.63
CA ASP A 81 20.98 -4.29 -21.11
C ASP A 81 20.17 -4.51 -19.82
N GLU A 82 18.85 -4.39 -19.89
CA GLU A 82 17.96 -4.53 -18.73
C GLU A 82 18.16 -5.86 -17.98
N GLU A 83 18.45 -6.95 -18.70
CA GLU A 83 18.75 -8.28 -18.13
C GLU A 83 20.08 -8.33 -17.35
N THR A 84 21.09 -7.55 -17.74
CA THR A 84 22.41 -7.59 -17.06
C THR A 84 22.54 -6.53 -15.98
N GLN A 85 21.75 -5.45 -16.08
CA GLN A 85 21.78 -4.34 -15.15
C GLN A 85 20.73 -4.44 -14.04
N ARG A 86 19.67 -5.26 -14.21
CA ARG A 86 18.74 -5.55 -13.13
C ARG A 86 19.30 -6.64 -12.23
N VAL A 87 19.52 -6.27 -10.97
CA VAL A 87 19.82 -7.21 -9.89
C VAL A 87 18.50 -7.53 -9.20
N ASP A 88 18.19 -8.82 -9.06
CA ASP A 88 16.99 -9.27 -8.33
C ASP A 88 16.97 -8.69 -6.92
N SER A 89 15.82 -8.13 -6.52
CA SER A 89 15.68 -7.67 -5.14
C SER A 89 15.70 -8.86 -4.18
N SER A 90 15.97 -8.61 -2.90
CA SER A 90 15.88 -9.66 -1.87
C SER A 90 14.51 -10.34 -1.83
N SER A 91 13.46 -9.62 -2.24
CA SER A 91 12.10 -10.15 -2.34
C SER A 91 11.95 -11.08 -3.53
N ASP A 92 12.49 -10.70 -4.70
CA ASP A 92 12.44 -11.52 -5.92
C ASP A 92 13.20 -12.83 -5.74
N GLN A 93 14.39 -12.74 -5.12
CA GLN A 93 15.20 -13.92 -4.78
C GLN A 93 14.47 -14.87 -3.82
N ALA A 94 13.82 -14.32 -2.78
CA ALA A 94 13.06 -15.13 -1.83
C ALA A 94 11.84 -15.79 -2.49
N ILE A 95 11.13 -15.10 -3.39
CA ILE A 95 10.01 -15.68 -4.16
C ILE A 95 10.51 -16.81 -5.06
N ALA A 96 11.58 -16.58 -5.82
CA ALA A 96 12.18 -17.58 -6.69
C ALA A 96 12.65 -18.82 -5.92
N ALA A 97 13.14 -18.64 -4.69
CA ALA A 97 13.53 -19.72 -3.79
C ALA A 97 12.37 -20.39 -3.04
N GLY A 98 11.11 -19.95 -3.24
CA GLY A 98 9.94 -20.45 -2.52
C GLY A 98 9.94 -20.12 -1.02
N GLN A 99 10.66 -19.07 -0.63
CA GLN A 99 10.77 -18.61 0.75
C GLN A 99 9.77 -17.49 1.05
N ALA A 100 9.44 -17.34 2.33
CA ALA A 100 8.62 -16.22 2.78
C ALA A 100 9.38 -14.90 2.59
N VAL A 101 8.72 -13.91 2.00
CA VAL A 101 9.29 -12.57 1.89
C VAL A 101 9.05 -11.78 3.17
N SER A 102 10.12 -11.14 3.67
CA SER A 102 10.12 -10.36 4.92
C SER A 102 9.72 -8.90 4.68
N ASP A 103 8.70 -8.64 3.87
CA ASP A 103 8.20 -7.30 3.54
C ASP A 103 7.06 -6.84 4.48
N GLY A 104 6.71 -7.65 5.49
CA GLY A 104 5.64 -7.35 6.45
C GLY A 104 4.23 -7.38 5.84
N LYS A 105 4.11 -7.77 4.57
CA LYS A 105 2.84 -7.91 3.87
C LYS A 105 2.47 -9.39 3.80
N PRO A 106 1.32 -9.80 4.37
CA PRO A 106 0.85 -11.16 4.22
C PRO A 106 0.52 -11.41 2.75
N ARG A 107 1.26 -12.34 2.14
CA ARG A 107 1.04 -12.76 0.75
C ARG A 107 0.26 -14.06 0.74
N ALA A 108 -0.63 -14.20 -0.25
CA ALA A 108 -1.39 -15.44 -0.39
C ALA A 108 -0.42 -16.60 -0.66
N PRO A 109 -0.58 -17.75 0.01
CA PRO A 109 0.18 -18.95 -0.33
C PRO A 109 -0.18 -19.43 -1.74
N ASP A 110 0.78 -20.02 -2.44
CA ASP A 110 0.49 -20.69 -3.70
C ASP A 110 -0.36 -21.94 -3.43
N VAL A 111 -1.56 -21.96 -3.99
CA VAL A 111 -2.55 -23.04 -3.81
C VAL A 111 -2.65 -23.94 -5.05
N PHE A 112 -1.89 -23.64 -6.11
CA PHE A 112 -1.86 -24.51 -7.30
C PHE A 112 -1.09 -25.80 -6.98
N GLY A 113 -1.73 -26.94 -7.26
CA GLY A 113 -1.13 -28.27 -7.06
C GLY A 113 -1.38 -28.90 -5.68
N ILE A 114 -2.19 -28.29 -4.80
CA ILE A 114 -2.60 -28.95 -3.56
C ILE A 114 -3.77 -29.91 -3.85
N PRO A 115 -3.58 -31.24 -3.76
CA PRO A 115 -4.70 -32.16 -3.92
C PRO A 115 -5.69 -31.96 -2.77
N SER A 116 -6.97 -31.77 -3.11
CA SER A 116 -8.09 -31.67 -2.17
C SER A 116 -7.95 -30.59 -1.08
N GLY A 117 -8.11 -29.32 -1.45
CA GLY A 117 -8.69 -28.30 -0.55
C GLY A 117 -7.79 -27.74 0.57
N GLY A 118 -6.48 -27.93 0.50
CA GLY A 118 -5.56 -27.29 1.45
C GLY A 118 -5.44 -27.99 2.80
N VAL A 119 -4.41 -27.64 3.56
CA VAL A 119 -4.27 -28.00 4.98
C VAL A 119 -5.31 -27.19 5.75
N THR A 120 -6.44 -27.80 6.10
CA THR A 120 -7.42 -27.15 6.98
C THR A 120 -6.81 -27.01 8.37
N ILE A 121 -6.45 -25.79 8.76
CA ILE A 121 -6.06 -25.52 10.15
C ILE A 121 -7.33 -25.61 11.00
N ARG A 122 -7.49 -26.73 11.72
CA ARG A 122 -8.57 -26.92 12.69
C ARG A 122 -8.24 -26.19 13.98
N MET A 123 -8.29 -24.87 13.96
CA MET A 123 -8.14 -24.07 15.18
C MET A 123 -9.49 -23.84 15.84
N GLY A 124 -9.63 -24.36 17.06
CA GLY A 124 -10.84 -24.28 17.87
C GLY A 124 -11.60 -25.60 17.90
N SER A 125 -11.65 -26.23 19.08
CA SER A 125 -12.69 -27.24 19.37
C SER A 125 -14.03 -26.51 19.45
N PRO A 126 -15.14 -27.09 18.96
CA PRO A 126 -16.46 -26.56 19.28
C PRO A 126 -16.57 -26.40 20.81
N PRO A 127 -17.17 -25.29 21.28
CA PRO A 127 -17.35 -25.08 22.71
C PRO A 127 -18.14 -26.26 23.31
N PRO A 128 -17.89 -26.63 24.57
CA PRO A 128 -18.63 -27.70 25.22
C PRO A 128 -20.13 -27.40 25.12
N GLN A 129 -20.90 -28.43 24.76
CA GLN A 129 -22.35 -28.31 24.61
C GLN A 129 -22.99 -27.75 25.89
N VAL A 130 -23.87 -26.76 25.74
CA VAL A 130 -24.65 -26.21 26.85
C VAL A 130 -25.68 -27.26 27.24
N PHE A 131 -25.67 -27.69 28.50
CA PHE A 131 -26.68 -28.60 29.02
C PHE A 131 -28.03 -27.87 29.10
N MET A 132 -28.97 -28.25 28.24
CA MET A 132 -30.36 -27.82 28.35
C MET A 132 -31.06 -28.75 29.33
N ILE A 133 -31.34 -28.27 30.54
CA ILE A 133 -32.08 -29.01 31.56
C ILE A 133 -33.57 -28.71 31.38
N ASP A 134 -34.37 -29.75 31.17
CA ASP A 134 -35.83 -29.62 31.24
C ASP A 134 -36.28 -29.57 32.70
N LEU A 135 -36.64 -28.37 33.16
CA LEU A 135 -37.07 -28.14 34.54
C LEU A 135 -38.35 -28.90 34.92
N LYS A 136 -39.16 -29.34 33.93
CA LYS A 136 -40.38 -30.12 34.19
C LYS A 136 -40.11 -31.61 34.39
N ALA A 137 -38.96 -32.09 33.91
CA ALA A 137 -38.55 -33.48 34.05
C ALA A 137 -37.74 -33.75 35.34
N ILE A 138 -37.42 -32.69 36.10
CA ILE A 138 -36.71 -32.82 37.38
C ILE A 138 -37.69 -33.37 38.42
N PRO A 139 -37.39 -34.51 39.07
CA PRO A 139 -38.23 -35.03 40.15
C PRO A 139 -38.16 -34.14 41.39
N GLU A 140 -39.22 -34.14 42.18
CA GLU A 140 -39.26 -33.45 43.47
C GLU A 140 -38.14 -33.92 44.42
N ALA A 141 -37.63 -33.00 45.22
CA ALA A 141 -36.48 -33.26 46.08
C ALA A 141 -36.80 -34.38 47.10
N PRO A 142 -35.93 -35.39 47.27
CA PRO A 142 -36.16 -36.47 48.22
C PRO A 142 -36.09 -35.95 49.68
N PRO A 143 -36.89 -36.54 50.60
CA PRO A 143 -36.98 -36.07 51.98
C PRO A 143 -35.64 -36.19 52.71
N GLY A 144 -35.26 -35.16 53.44
CA GLY A 144 -33.97 -35.08 54.16
C GLY A 144 -32.77 -34.71 53.29
N SER A 145 -32.96 -34.47 51.99
CA SER A 145 -31.94 -33.89 51.11
C SER A 145 -31.77 -32.40 51.38
N ASP A 146 -30.59 -31.87 51.11
CA ASP A 146 -30.28 -30.44 51.22
C ASP A 146 -31.25 -29.60 50.37
N ALA A 147 -31.56 -30.08 49.16
CA ALA A 147 -32.56 -29.46 48.29
C ALA A 147 -33.98 -29.43 48.89
N ALA A 148 -34.36 -30.41 49.71
CA ALA A 148 -35.66 -30.43 50.36
C ALA A 148 -35.73 -29.39 51.49
N ARG A 149 -34.65 -29.21 52.26
CA ARG A 149 -34.56 -28.18 53.29
C ARG A 149 -34.72 -26.78 52.70
N PHE A 150 -34.03 -26.50 51.59
CA PHE A 150 -34.16 -25.23 50.89
C PHE A 150 -35.55 -24.99 50.30
N ALA A 151 -36.27 -26.04 49.90
CA ALA A 151 -37.65 -25.92 49.42
C ALA A 151 -38.63 -25.61 50.56
N GLU A 152 -38.40 -26.18 51.75
CA GLU A 152 -39.22 -25.94 52.95
C GLU A 152 -39.01 -24.53 53.52
N ASP A 153 -37.78 -24.02 53.48
CA ASP A 153 -37.40 -22.68 53.95
C ASP A 153 -37.57 -21.59 52.88
N ALA A 154 -38.09 -21.93 51.69
CA ALA A 154 -38.26 -20.97 50.61
C ALA A 154 -39.32 -19.91 50.97
N VAL A 155 -38.93 -18.63 50.89
CA VAL A 155 -39.86 -17.49 51.05
C VAL A 155 -40.94 -17.60 49.97
N PRO A 156 -42.25 -17.51 50.33
CA PRO A 156 -43.32 -17.66 49.36
C PRO A 156 -43.18 -16.58 48.27
N ALA A 157 -43.42 -16.98 47.03
CA ALA A 157 -43.42 -16.05 45.90
C ALA A 157 -44.38 -14.88 46.18
N PRO A 158 -44.02 -13.63 45.84
CA PRO A 158 -44.95 -12.52 45.92
C PRO A 158 -46.21 -12.86 45.09
N PRO A 159 -47.41 -12.41 45.51
CA PRO A 159 -48.64 -12.76 44.81
C PRO A 159 -48.52 -12.36 43.35
N ALA A 160 -48.87 -13.28 42.45
CA ALA A 160 -48.84 -13.04 41.01
C ALA A 160 -49.59 -11.74 40.72
N ALA A 161 -48.92 -10.76 40.14
CA ALA A 161 -49.55 -9.53 39.70
C ALA A 161 -50.69 -9.93 38.75
N GLU A 162 -51.91 -9.70 39.23
CA GLU A 162 -53.16 -9.92 38.52
C GLU A 162 -53.05 -9.28 37.15
N SER A 163 -53.19 -10.10 36.11
CA SER A 163 -53.36 -9.61 34.75
C SER A 163 -54.72 -8.89 34.71
N ALA A 164 -54.69 -7.57 34.81
CA ALA A 164 -55.83 -6.72 34.53
C ALA A 164 -55.55 -5.94 33.24
N GLU A 165 -56.46 -6.15 32.30
CA GLU A 165 -56.70 -5.41 31.06
C GLU A 165 -56.86 -3.89 31.28
#